data_AF-A0A6C0H2R8-F1
#
_entry.id   AF-A0A6C0H2R8-F1
#
_cell.length_a   1.000
_cell.length_b   1.000
_cell.length_c   1.000
_cell.angle_alpha   90.00
_cell.angle_beta   90.00
_cell.angle_gamma   90.00
#
_symmetry.space_group_name_H-M   'P 1'
#
loop_
_entity.id
_entity.type
_entity.pdbx_description
1 polymer ?
#
loop_
_entity_poly.entity_id
_entity_poly.type
_entity_poly.pdbx_seq_one_letter_code
_entity_poly.pdbx_strand_id
1 'polypeptide(L)'
;MEKGLRQLPKDVILNHIIPYTYNTQPQTHLQDIRSYVRDYSFLDNIYVFDFNDVILLNDLLFYCNQFRHYYINVSKKLTGIVGRHFMITDEKSALDYAATKLTGNPSVNHRIKIKFIWGLMTPFERTDFINTTIIDSTQDLHD
;
A
#
# COMPACT_ATOMS: atom_id res chain seq x y z
N MET A 1 29.47 0.21 -8.59
CA MET A 1 28.61 -0.99 -8.78
C MET A 1 29.44 -2.28 -8.65
N GLU A 2 30.38 -2.37 -7.70
CA GLU A 2 31.45 -3.40 -7.76
C GLU A 2 31.57 -4.35 -6.58
N LYS A 3 31.02 -4.06 -5.39
CA LYS A 3 31.21 -4.93 -4.21
C LYS A 3 30.18 -6.06 -4.08
N GLY A 4 28.92 -5.85 -4.48
CA GLY A 4 27.85 -6.84 -4.30
C GLY A 4 27.88 -8.00 -5.30
N LEU A 5 28.18 -7.72 -6.57
CA LEU A 5 28.20 -8.74 -7.62
C LEU A 5 29.40 -9.70 -7.52
N ARG A 6 30.51 -9.27 -6.92
CA ARG A 6 31.72 -10.11 -6.77
C ARG A 6 31.56 -11.24 -5.72
N GLN A 7 30.51 -11.19 -4.91
CA GLN A 7 30.22 -12.20 -3.88
C GLN A 7 29.24 -13.28 -4.36
N LEU A 8 28.57 -13.06 -5.51
CA LEU A 8 27.61 -14.01 -6.05
C LEU A 8 28.32 -15.01 -6.98
N PRO A 9 27.98 -16.30 -6.92
CA PRO A 9 28.47 -17.29 -7.88
C PRO A 9 28.16 -16.86 -9.32
N LYS A 10 29.13 -17.06 -10.24
CA LYS A 10 29.02 -16.58 -11.63
C LYS A 10 27.82 -17.18 -12.36
N ASP A 11 27.50 -18.43 -12.08
CA ASP A 11 26.35 -19.16 -12.58
C ASP A 11 25.02 -18.52 -12.15
N VAL A 12 24.90 -18.06 -10.90
CA VAL A 12 23.73 -17.31 -10.42
C VAL A 12 23.59 -16.00 -11.19
N ILE A 13 24.70 -15.28 -11.38
CA ILE A 13 24.69 -14.02 -12.13
C ILE A 13 24.25 -14.27 -13.58
N LEU A 14 24.87 -15.24 -14.27
CA LEU A 14 24.64 -15.49 -15.69
C LEU A 14 23.26 -16.10 -15.97
N ASN A 15 22.77 -17.01 -15.12
CA ASN A 15 21.55 -17.77 -15.38
C ASN A 15 20.30 -17.16 -14.73
N HIS A 16 20.46 -16.38 -13.65
CA HIS A 16 19.33 -15.92 -12.84
C HIS A 16 19.27 -14.40 -12.63
N ILE A 17 20.32 -13.64 -12.97
CA ILE A 17 20.31 -12.16 -12.86
C ILE A 17 20.34 -11.52 -14.24
N ILE A 18 21.38 -11.82 -15.03
CA ILE A 18 21.62 -11.28 -16.38
C ILE A 18 20.40 -11.39 -17.30
N PRO A 19 19.67 -12.53 -17.39
CA PRO A 19 18.52 -12.62 -18.30
C PRO A 19 17.45 -11.57 -17.97
N TYR A 20 17.28 -11.24 -16.69
CA TYR A 20 16.30 -10.27 -16.22
C TYR A 20 16.80 -8.82 -16.28
N THR A 21 18.11 -8.56 -16.46
CA THR A 21 18.61 -7.20 -16.66
C THR A 21 18.36 -6.68 -18.07
N TYR A 22 18.22 -7.58 -19.05
CA TYR A 22 17.93 -7.22 -20.44
C TYR A 22 16.43 -7.25 -20.76
N ASN A 23 15.62 -7.88 -19.91
CA ASN A 23 14.17 -7.87 -20.04
C ASN A 23 13.61 -6.58 -19.42
N THR A 24 12.90 -5.80 -20.23
CA THR A 24 12.14 -4.66 -19.70
C THR A 24 11.06 -5.16 -18.75
N GLN A 25 10.94 -4.54 -17.58
CA GLN A 25 9.81 -4.79 -16.69
C GLN A 25 8.48 -4.59 -17.44
N PRO A 26 7.43 -5.35 -17.12
CA PRO A 26 6.10 -5.12 -17.67
C PRO A 26 5.70 -3.65 -17.53
N GLN A 27 5.13 -3.06 -18.58
CA GLN A 27 4.76 -1.64 -18.58
C GLN A 27 3.80 -1.30 -17.44
N THR A 28 2.93 -2.24 -17.07
CA THR A 28 2.01 -2.13 -15.92
C THR A 28 2.75 -1.93 -14.60
N HIS A 29 3.85 -2.67 -14.36
CA HIS A 29 4.67 -2.51 -13.15
C HIS A 29 5.41 -1.18 -13.14
N LEU A 30 5.95 -0.76 -14.28
CA LEU A 30 6.63 0.53 -14.40
C LEU A 30 5.66 1.69 -14.15
N GLN A 31 4.43 1.58 -14.65
CA GLN A 31 3.38 2.56 -14.42
C GLN A 31 3.01 2.64 -12.94
N ASP A 32 2.86 1.50 -12.27
CA ASP A 32 2.58 1.43 -10.83
C ASP A 32 3.69 2.10 -10.00
N ILE A 33 4.96 1.73 -10.24
CA ILE A 33 6.11 2.33 -9.53
C ILE A 33 6.12 3.85 -9.68
N ARG A 34 5.87 4.36 -10.91
CA ARG A 34 5.84 5.79 -11.18
C ARG A 34 4.65 6.48 -10.52
N SER A 35 3.46 5.90 -10.60
CA SER A 35 2.26 6.47 -9.98
C SER A 35 2.39 6.47 -8.46
N TYR A 36 2.99 5.43 -7.87
CA TYR A 36 3.21 5.33 -6.43
C TYR A 36 3.90 6.55 -5.83
N VAL A 37 5.02 6.98 -6.40
CA VAL A 37 5.77 8.12 -5.87
C VAL A 37 4.94 9.40 -5.93
N ARG A 38 4.27 9.62 -7.06
CA ARG A 38 3.45 10.82 -7.29
C ARG A 38 2.21 10.83 -6.38
N ASP A 39 1.46 9.74 -6.37
CA ASP A 39 0.19 9.62 -5.67
C ASP A 39 0.43 9.65 -4.14
N TYR A 40 1.51 9.02 -3.65
CA TYR A 40 1.88 9.12 -2.24
C TYR A 40 2.38 10.51 -1.87
N SER A 41 3.14 11.18 -2.73
CA SER A 41 3.59 12.56 -2.47
C SER A 41 2.41 13.53 -2.40
N PHE A 42 1.40 13.37 -3.25
CA PHE A 42 0.17 14.16 -3.19
C PHE A 42 -0.55 13.97 -1.85
N LEU A 43 -0.71 12.73 -1.44
CA LEU A 43 -1.35 12.36 -0.18
C LEU A 43 -0.55 12.82 1.05
N ASP A 44 0.77 12.67 1.04
CA ASP A 44 1.66 13.14 2.11
C ASP A 44 1.58 14.67 2.23
N ASN A 45 1.55 15.41 1.11
CA ASN A 45 1.35 16.86 1.17
C ASN A 45 0.02 17.24 1.86
N ILE A 46 -1.11 16.71 1.41
CA ILE A 46 -2.41 17.05 2.00
C ILE A 46 -2.47 16.70 3.48
N TYR A 47 -2.05 15.48 3.85
CA TYR A 47 -2.17 15.04 5.23
C TYR A 47 -1.05 15.53 6.16
N VAL A 48 0.05 16.07 5.64
CA VAL A 48 1.06 16.76 6.46
C VAL A 48 0.67 18.21 6.71
N PHE A 49 0.09 18.89 5.72
CA PHE A 49 -0.23 20.32 5.81
C PHE A 49 -1.62 20.59 6.39
N ASP A 50 -2.62 19.80 6.01
CA ASP A 50 -4.02 20.04 6.36
C ASP A 50 -4.53 19.10 7.47
N PHE A 51 -3.85 17.95 7.69
CA PHE A 51 -4.29 16.92 8.65
C PHE A 51 -3.11 16.28 9.41
N ASN A 52 -3.21 14.99 9.76
CA ASN A 52 -2.13 14.20 10.36
C ASN A 52 -2.24 12.71 10.00
N ASP A 53 -1.19 11.94 10.33
CA ASP A 53 -1.09 10.50 10.07
C ASP A 53 -2.22 9.66 10.71
N VAL A 54 -2.85 10.13 11.80
CA VAL A 54 -3.96 9.41 12.44
C VAL A 54 -5.19 9.46 11.55
N ILE A 55 -5.50 10.64 11.03
CA ILE A 55 -6.66 10.88 10.15
C ILE A 55 -6.48 10.08 8.85
N LEU A 56 -5.31 10.17 8.23
CA LEU A 56 -4.99 9.40 7.03
C LEU A 56 -5.14 7.88 7.22
N LEU A 57 -4.63 7.36 8.34
CA LEU A 57 -4.75 5.93 8.63
C LEU A 57 -6.23 5.53 8.77
N ASN A 58 -7.03 6.36 9.43
CA ASN A 58 -8.45 6.12 9.60
C ASN A 58 -9.19 6.13 8.26
N ASP A 59 -8.93 7.12 7.40
CA ASP A 59 -9.54 7.22 6.07
C ASP A 59 -9.19 6.02 5.20
N LEU A 60 -7.91 5.60 5.20
CA LEU A 60 -7.47 4.39 4.51
C LEU A 60 -8.17 3.14 5.05
N LEU A 61 -8.28 3.01 6.36
CA LEU A 61 -8.97 1.88 6.97
C LEU A 61 -10.47 1.91 6.65
N PHE A 62 -11.11 3.08 6.62
CA PHE A 62 -12.51 3.21 6.23
C PHE A 62 -12.72 2.81 4.77
N TYR A 63 -11.89 3.31 3.87
CA TYR A 63 -11.94 2.97 2.45
C TYR A 63 -11.69 1.48 2.18
N CYS A 64 -10.68 0.89 2.84
CA CYS A 64 -10.30 -0.50 2.63
C CYS A 64 -11.26 -1.46 3.33
N ASN A 65 -11.76 -1.08 4.50
CA ASN A 65 -12.60 -1.95 5.33
C ASN A 65 -14.10 -1.83 5.02
N GLN A 66 -14.54 -0.84 4.23
CA GLN A 66 -15.93 -0.64 3.83
C GLN A 66 -16.94 -0.49 5.00
N PHE A 67 -16.49 -0.13 6.20
CA PHE A 67 -17.37 0.05 7.36
C PHE A 67 -17.44 1.52 7.76
N ARG A 68 -18.62 1.99 8.21
CA ARG A 68 -18.76 3.25 8.95
C ARG A 68 -18.56 3.09 10.47
N HIS A 69 -18.51 1.85 10.95
CA HIS A 69 -18.38 1.53 12.37
C HIS A 69 -17.14 0.68 12.63
N TYR A 70 -16.35 1.16 13.57
CA TYR A 70 -15.02 0.69 13.92
C TYR A 70 -15.00 -0.75 14.50
N TYR A 71 -13.87 -1.43 14.26
CA TYR A 71 -13.29 -2.56 15.03
C TYR A 71 -13.95 -3.94 15.02
N ILE A 72 -15.16 -4.15 14.47
CA ILE A 72 -15.85 -5.43 14.70
C ILE A 72 -15.65 -6.45 13.56
N ASN A 73 -15.47 -6.01 12.31
CA ASN A 73 -15.32 -6.93 11.17
C ASN A 73 -14.26 -6.44 10.19
N VAL A 74 -13.39 -7.35 9.76
CA VAL A 74 -12.48 -7.14 8.62
C VAL A 74 -13.23 -7.55 7.36
N SER A 75 -13.36 -6.63 6.40
CA SER A 75 -14.00 -6.90 5.12
C SER A 75 -13.14 -7.77 4.21
N LYS A 76 -13.79 -8.42 3.24
CA LYS A 76 -13.09 -9.14 2.17
C LYS A 76 -12.14 -8.24 1.38
N LYS A 77 -12.48 -6.95 1.21
CA LYS A 77 -11.62 -5.98 0.52
C LYS A 77 -10.31 -5.79 1.28
N LEU A 78 -10.36 -5.50 2.58
CA LEU A 78 -9.16 -5.34 3.40
C LEU A 78 -8.35 -6.64 3.48
N THR A 79 -9.00 -7.79 3.69
CA THR A 79 -8.33 -9.11 3.66
C THR A 79 -7.66 -9.36 2.30
N GLY A 80 -8.32 -9.03 1.20
CA GLY A 80 -7.78 -9.18 -0.15
C GLY A 80 -6.59 -8.26 -0.44
N ILE A 81 -6.58 -7.05 0.09
CA ILE A 81 -5.43 -6.14 0.01
C ILE A 81 -4.26 -6.71 0.81
N VAL A 82 -4.50 -7.12 2.06
CA VAL A 82 -3.46 -7.69 2.93
C VAL A 82 -2.89 -8.97 2.34
N GLY A 83 -3.73 -9.85 1.78
CA GLY A 83 -3.31 -11.09 1.13
C GLY A 83 -2.41 -10.94 -0.09
N ARG A 84 -2.19 -9.73 -0.61
CA ARG A 84 -1.21 -9.47 -1.67
C ARG A 84 0.23 -9.46 -1.15
N HIS A 85 0.43 -9.35 0.17
CA HIS A 85 1.76 -9.35 0.74
C HIS A 85 2.41 -10.73 0.63
N PHE A 86 3.62 -10.83 0.07
CA PHE A 86 4.27 -12.10 -0.26
C PHE A 86 4.51 -13.05 0.93
N MET A 87 4.59 -12.52 2.16
CA MET A 87 4.71 -13.34 3.38
C MET A 87 3.38 -13.93 3.87
N ILE A 88 2.25 -13.51 3.29
CA ILE A 88 0.91 -13.97 3.68
C ILE A 88 0.51 -15.08 2.73
N THR A 89 0.37 -16.28 3.27
CA THR A 89 0.23 -17.52 2.50
C THR A 89 -1.21 -17.94 2.25
N ASP A 90 -2.14 -17.50 3.10
CA ASP A 90 -3.53 -17.91 3.06
C ASP A 90 -4.47 -16.83 3.60
N GLU A 91 -5.75 -16.98 3.28
CA GLU A 91 -6.80 -16.02 3.64
C GLU A 91 -6.96 -15.87 5.16
N LYS A 92 -6.74 -16.94 5.93
CA LYS A 92 -6.85 -16.90 7.40
C LYS A 92 -5.73 -16.06 8.00
N SER A 93 -4.49 -16.21 7.52
CA SER A 93 -3.37 -15.35 7.92
C SER A 93 -3.57 -13.89 7.50
N ALA A 94 -4.15 -13.65 6.32
CA ALA A 94 -4.49 -12.30 5.88
C ALA A 94 -5.50 -11.63 6.81
N LEU A 95 -6.57 -12.37 7.15
CA LEU A 95 -7.62 -11.93 8.05
C LEU A 95 -7.09 -11.64 9.45
N ASP A 96 -6.28 -12.54 10.01
CA ASP A 96 -5.65 -12.38 11.32
C ASP A 96 -4.74 -11.15 11.37
N TYR A 97 -3.91 -10.96 10.35
CA TYR A 97 -3.02 -9.79 10.26
C TYR A 97 -3.82 -8.48 10.19
N ALA A 98 -4.85 -8.44 9.34
CA ALA A 98 -5.73 -7.29 9.21
C ALA A 98 -6.40 -6.94 10.56
N ALA A 99 -6.98 -7.95 11.22
CA ALA A 99 -7.70 -7.78 12.48
C ALA A 99 -6.78 -7.34 13.63
N THR A 100 -5.62 -7.98 13.77
CA THR A 100 -4.76 -7.80 14.95
C THR A 100 -3.72 -6.70 14.79
N LYS A 101 -3.12 -6.54 13.60
CA LYS A 101 -2.00 -5.61 13.37
C LYS A 101 -2.45 -4.29 12.77
N LEU A 102 -3.42 -4.32 11.86
CA LEU A 102 -3.89 -3.08 11.22
C LEU A 102 -4.98 -2.41 12.06
N THR A 103 -6.07 -3.13 12.38
CA THR A 103 -7.22 -2.54 13.08
C THR A 103 -7.12 -2.59 14.61
N GLY A 104 -6.65 -3.70 15.19
CA GLY A 104 -6.74 -3.95 16.63
C GLY A 104 -5.63 -3.32 17.49
N ASN A 105 -4.53 -2.85 16.90
CA ASN A 105 -3.38 -2.39 17.67
C ASN A 105 -3.09 -0.88 17.47
N PRO A 106 -3.56 0.01 18.36
CA PRO A 106 -3.33 1.45 18.24
C PRO A 106 -1.88 1.88 18.52
N SER A 107 -1.03 1.00 19.07
CA SER A 107 0.35 1.37 19.48
C SER A 107 1.39 1.31 18.36
N VAL A 108 1.06 0.74 17.21
CA VAL A 108 1.98 0.65 16.07
C VAL A 108 2.01 1.98 15.32
N ASN A 109 3.22 2.44 14.99
CA ASN A 109 3.47 3.66 14.23
C ASN A 109 2.56 3.76 12.99
N HIS A 110 1.67 4.76 13.00
CA HIS A 110 0.67 4.96 11.95
C HIS A 110 1.29 5.05 10.56
N ARG A 111 2.46 5.67 10.42
CA ARG A 111 3.17 5.77 9.13
C ARG A 111 3.53 4.41 8.55
N ILE A 112 3.90 3.45 9.40
CA ILE A 112 4.23 2.09 8.95
C ILE A 112 2.97 1.43 8.39
N LYS A 113 1.84 1.55 9.10
CA LYS A 113 0.56 1.00 8.63
C LYS A 113 0.07 1.66 7.35
N ILE A 114 0.15 2.98 7.27
CA ILE A 114 -0.19 3.75 6.07
C ILE A 114 0.62 3.23 4.88
N LYS A 115 1.95 3.20 5.00
CA LYS A 115 2.83 2.72 3.91
C LYS A 115 2.58 1.27 3.56
N PHE A 116 2.28 0.43 4.55
CA PHE A 116 1.94 -0.96 4.32
C PHE A 116 0.65 -1.10 3.51
N ILE A 117 -0.44 -0.44 3.93
CA ILE A 117 -1.73 -0.49 3.22
C ILE A 117 -1.57 0.11 1.82
N TRP A 118 -1.00 1.32 1.73
CA TRP A 118 -0.80 2.04 0.47
C TRP A 118 0.06 1.25 -0.52
N GLY A 119 1.11 0.57 -0.04
CA GLY A 119 1.99 -0.29 -0.83
C GLY A 119 1.33 -1.56 -1.36
N LEU A 120 0.27 -2.04 -0.73
CA LEU A 120 -0.48 -3.22 -1.17
C LEU A 120 -1.67 -2.88 -2.07
N MET A 121 -2.09 -1.62 -2.11
CA MET A 121 -3.15 -1.16 -2.99
C MET A 121 -2.69 -1.09 -4.44
N THR A 122 -3.56 -1.48 -5.36
CA THR A 122 -3.35 -1.31 -6.80
C THR A 122 -3.35 0.17 -7.18
N PRO A 123 -2.82 0.55 -8.36
CA PRO A 123 -2.96 1.91 -8.88
C PRO A 123 -4.41 2.38 -8.95
N PHE A 124 -5.32 1.49 -9.33
CA PHE A 124 -6.75 1.79 -9.41
C PHE A 124 -7.33 2.12 -8.04
N GLU A 125 -7.10 1.28 -7.02
CA GLU A 125 -7.62 1.53 -5.67
C GLU A 125 -7.04 2.81 -5.05
N ARG A 126 -5.79 3.16 -5.33
CA ARG A 126 -5.20 4.43 -4.86
C ARG A 126 -5.84 5.64 -5.53
N THR A 127 -6.05 5.55 -6.84
CA THR A 127 -6.74 6.61 -7.60
C THR A 127 -8.16 6.79 -7.11
N ASP A 128 -8.88 5.69 -6.91
CA ASP A 128 -10.25 5.67 -6.39
C ASP A 128 -10.33 6.22 -4.96
N PHE A 129 -9.39 5.86 -4.08
CA PHE A 129 -9.27 6.45 -2.74
C PHE A 129 -9.08 7.97 -2.80
N ILE A 130 -8.13 8.45 -3.61
CA ILE A 130 -7.86 9.89 -3.75
C ILE A 130 -9.12 10.63 -4.21
N ASN A 131 -9.79 10.13 -5.25
CA ASN A 131 -10.97 10.79 -5.79
C ASN A 131 -12.11 10.81 -4.76
N THR A 132 -12.48 9.65 -4.24
CA THR A 132 -13.67 9.49 -3.38
C THR A 132 -13.51 10.05 -1.97
N THR A 133 -12.29 10.05 -1.44
CA THR A 133 -12.05 10.38 -0.02
C THR A 133 -11.45 11.76 0.15
N ILE A 134 -10.65 12.24 -0.80
CA ILE A 134 -9.94 13.52 -0.69
C ILE A 134 -10.57 14.60 -1.57
N ILE A 135 -10.85 14.29 -2.84
CA ILE A 135 -11.37 15.29 -3.79
C ILE A 135 -12.86 15.55 -3.55
N ASP A 136 -13.67 14.49 -3.48
CA ASP A 136 -15.12 14.65 -3.29
C ASP A 136 -15.43 15.30 -1.92
N SER A 137 -14.68 14.96 -0.87
CA SER A 137 -14.86 15.54 0.47
C SER A 137 -14.45 17.01 0.58
N THR A 138 -13.58 17.50 -0.30
CA THR A 138 -13.18 18.92 -0.32
C THR A 138 -14.14 19.79 -1.12
N GLN A 139 -14.94 19.21 -2.03
CA GLN A 139 -16.00 19.94 -2.74
C GLN A 139 -17.22 20.20 -1.84
N ASP A 140 -17.58 19.26 -0.97
CA ASP A 140 -18.70 19.41 -0.01
C ASP A 140 -18.48 20.51 1.06
N LEU A 141 -17.26 21.04 1.20
CA LEU A 141 -16.94 22.14 2.13
C LEU A 141 -17.13 23.54 1.52
N HIS A 142 -17.42 23.61 0.22
CA HIS A 142 -17.56 24.87 -0.53
C HIS A 142 -18.98 25.13 -1.07
N ASP A 143 -19.95 24.30 -0.70
CA ASP A 143 -21.39 24.49 -0.91
C ASP A 143 -22.13 24.75 0.42
#